data_AF-A0A841PMK5-F1
#
_entry.id   AF-A0A841PMK5-F1
#
_cell.length_a   1.000
_cell.length_b   1.000
_cell.length_c   1.000
_cell.angle_alpha   90.00
_cell.angle_beta   90.00
_cell.angle_gamma   90.00
#
_symmetry.space_group_name_H-M   'P 1'
#
loop_
_entity.id
_entity.type
_entity.pdbx_description
1 polymer ?
#
loop_
_entity_poly.entity_id
_entity_poly.type
_entity_poly.pdbx_seq_one_letter_code
_entity_poly.pdbx_strand_id
1 'polypeptide(L)'
;MNIERSAKMSLPLHILKKPARSVSNGQNQPSFKEIMDQQRQTQHFDRLQAMMNKIEDQGKLLAEFRTIEELRKYKKLVKDFVEETVQKGFYVKDRYGMNRRAYKVVDEVDTKLIKLTTDVIENETNHLQILEQVGEIRGMLMNLYI
;
A
#
# COMPACT_ATOMS: atom_id res chain seq x y z
N MET A 1 41.34 -22.09 65.21
CA MET A 1 42.80 -22.02 65.01
C MET A 1 43.18 -23.12 64.02
N ASN A 2 43.55 -22.69 62.80
CA ASN A 2 44.38 -23.29 61.74
C ASN A 2 44.24 -24.81 61.44
N ILE A 3 43.68 -25.19 60.29
CA ILE A 3 44.31 -25.29 58.95
C ILE A 3 45.41 -26.36 58.94
N GLU A 4 45.17 -27.46 58.24
CA GLU A 4 46.17 -28.01 57.31
C GLU A 4 45.50 -28.51 56.02
N ARG A 5 46.00 -27.95 54.92
CA ARG A 5 45.80 -28.39 53.54
C ARG A 5 46.76 -29.55 53.29
N SER A 6 46.31 -30.58 52.59
CA SER A 6 47.20 -31.31 51.68
C SER A 6 46.46 -31.61 50.38
N ALA A 7 47.14 -31.34 49.29
CA ALA A 7 46.67 -31.37 47.92
C ALA A 7 47.40 -32.45 47.13
N LYS A 8 46.89 -32.70 45.91
CA LYS A 8 47.42 -33.51 44.78
C LYS A 8 46.92 -34.96 44.84
N MET A 9 46.25 -35.53 43.83
CA MET A 9 46.55 -35.70 42.38
C MET A 9 45.31 -36.43 41.77
N SER A 10 44.93 -36.47 40.49
CA SER A 10 45.22 -35.75 39.26
C SER A 10 44.37 -36.40 38.12
N LEU A 11 43.58 -35.59 37.39
CA LEU A 11 43.11 -35.74 35.98
C LEU A 11 42.11 -36.88 35.58
N PRO A 12 41.36 -36.78 34.45
CA PRO A 12 41.11 -35.64 33.54
C PRO A 12 39.63 -35.34 33.24
N LEU A 13 39.43 -34.16 32.63
CA LEU A 13 38.20 -33.66 32.01
C LEU A 13 37.57 -34.67 31.04
N HIS A 14 36.26 -34.88 31.14
CA HIS A 14 35.40 -35.17 29.98
C HIS A 14 34.19 -34.23 29.99
N ILE A 15 34.30 -33.22 29.14
CA ILE A 15 33.28 -32.24 28.80
C ILE A 15 32.22 -32.98 27.96
N LEU A 16 31.07 -33.34 28.55
CA LEU A 16 29.87 -33.62 27.77
C LEU A 16 29.25 -32.29 27.34
N LYS A 17 29.81 -31.81 26.23
CA LYS A 17 29.37 -30.70 25.40
C LYS A 17 27.87 -30.82 25.14
N LYS A 18 27.10 -29.83 25.63
CA LYS A 18 25.71 -29.56 25.20
C LYS A 18 25.61 -29.73 23.69
N PRO A 19 24.56 -30.36 23.15
CA PRO A 19 24.37 -30.42 21.71
C PRO A 19 24.32 -28.98 21.18
N ALA A 20 25.26 -28.69 20.29
CA ALA A 20 25.35 -27.43 19.59
C ALA A 20 24.00 -27.18 18.91
N ARG A 21 23.44 -25.97 19.10
CA ARG A 21 22.49 -25.42 18.14
C ARG A 21 23.12 -25.59 16.77
N SER A 22 22.49 -26.38 15.92
CA SER A 22 22.78 -26.41 14.50
C SER A 22 22.70 -24.98 14.00
N VAL A 23 23.86 -24.40 13.69
CA VAL A 23 23.96 -23.16 12.93
C VAL A 23 23.41 -23.51 11.56
N SER A 24 22.15 -23.17 11.30
CA SER A 24 21.60 -23.19 9.96
C SER A 24 22.26 -22.05 9.18
N ASN A 25 23.45 -22.31 8.64
CA ASN A 25 23.92 -21.65 7.42
C ASN A 25 23.12 -22.23 6.25
N GLY A 26 21.81 -22.00 6.25
CA GLY A 26 20.97 -22.17 5.10
C GLY A 26 20.71 -20.78 4.57
N GLN A 27 21.06 -20.52 3.31
CA GLN A 27 20.52 -19.35 2.64
C GLN A 27 19.01 -19.36 2.84
N ASN A 28 18.48 -18.31 3.45
CA ASN A 28 17.07 -18.15 3.77
C ASN A 28 16.32 -17.91 2.45
N GLN A 29 16.22 -18.96 1.63
CA GLN A 29 15.48 -18.93 0.37
C GLN A 29 14.00 -18.79 0.73
N PRO A 30 13.29 -17.77 0.20
CA PRO A 30 11.90 -17.56 0.53
C PRO A 30 11.08 -18.80 0.17
N SER A 31 10.09 -19.11 1.00
CA SER A 31 9.22 -20.25 0.72
C SER A 31 8.43 -20.03 -0.58
N PHE A 32 8.03 -21.09 -1.27
CA PHE A 32 7.21 -20.97 -2.49
C PHE A 32 5.95 -20.11 -2.25
N LYS A 33 5.37 -20.22 -1.05
CA LYS A 33 4.24 -19.39 -0.63
C LYS A 33 4.61 -17.90 -0.57
N GLU A 34 5.75 -17.56 0.03
CA GLU A 34 6.24 -16.17 0.08
C GLU A 34 6.48 -15.59 -1.31
N ILE A 35 7.09 -16.37 -2.22
CA ILE A 35 7.32 -15.96 -3.61
C ILE A 35 5.98 -15.69 -4.32
N MET A 36 5.00 -16.59 -4.15
CA MET A 36 3.68 -16.44 -4.74
C MET A 36 2.93 -15.23 -4.16
N ASP A 37 3.04 -14.97 -2.86
CA ASP A 37 2.40 -13.83 -2.18
C ASP A 37 3.02 -12.52 -2.68
N GLN A 38 4.35 -12.46 -2.79
CA GLN A 38 5.08 -11.31 -3.34
C GLN A 38 4.67 -11.04 -4.80
N GLN A 39 4.61 -12.08 -5.64
CA GLN A 39 4.21 -11.92 -7.04
C GLN A 39 2.78 -11.39 -7.17
N ARG A 40 1.84 -11.85 -6.34
CA ARG A 40 0.46 -11.34 -6.33
C ARG A 40 0.41 -9.87 -5.90
N GLN A 41 1.24 -9.47 -4.94
CA GLN A 41 1.33 -8.08 -4.49
C GLN A 41 1.88 -7.16 -5.59
N THR A 42 2.93 -7.58 -6.29
CA THR A 42 3.49 -6.84 -7.43
C THR A 42 2.46 -6.67 -8.55
N GLN A 43 1.80 -7.76 -8.97
CA GLN A 43 0.76 -7.69 -10.01
C GLN A 43 -0.40 -6.77 -9.65
N HIS A 44 -0.77 -6.71 -8.37
CA HIS A 44 -1.79 -5.81 -7.89
C HIS A 44 -1.32 -4.35 -7.95
N PHE A 45 -0.09 -4.07 -7.52
CA PHE A 45 0.50 -2.74 -7.63
C PHE A 45 0.56 -2.26 -9.09
N ASP A 46 1.01 -3.11 -10.02
CA ASP A 46 1.07 -2.79 -11.45
C ASP A 46 -0.32 -2.46 -12.02
N ARG A 47 -1.35 -3.19 -11.57
CA ARG A 47 -2.74 -2.93 -11.96
C ARG A 47 -3.22 -1.57 -11.45
N LEU A 48 -2.97 -1.25 -10.18
CA LEU A 48 -3.32 0.07 -9.62
C LEU A 48 -2.61 1.20 -10.35
N GLN A 49 -1.32 1.02 -10.67
CA GLN A 49 -0.56 1.99 -11.45
C GLN A 49 -1.16 2.18 -12.85
N ALA A 50 -1.56 1.10 -13.53
CA ALA A 50 -2.24 1.20 -14.82
C ALA A 50 -3.60 1.91 -14.74
N MET A 51 -4.37 1.68 -13.67
CA MET A 51 -5.63 2.41 -13.43
C MET A 51 -5.39 3.89 -13.16
N MET A 52 -4.35 4.21 -12.38
CA MET A 52 -3.96 5.59 -12.12
C MET A 52 -3.57 6.35 -13.38
N ASN A 53 -2.81 5.72 -14.28
CA ASN A 53 -2.43 6.33 -15.56
C ASN A 53 -3.68 6.65 -16.40
N LYS A 54 -4.67 5.74 -16.44
CA LYS A 54 -5.95 6.01 -17.12
C LYS A 54 -6.71 7.18 -16.50
N ILE A 55 -6.70 7.31 -15.17
CA ILE A 55 -7.31 8.45 -14.47
C ILE A 55 -6.61 9.75 -14.85
N GLU A 56 -5.28 9.75 -14.93
CA GLU A 56 -4.49 10.91 -15.32
C GLU A 56 -4.81 11.34 -16.76
N ASP A 57 -4.80 10.39 -17.71
CA ASP A 57 -5.08 10.69 -19.11
C ASP A 57 -6.52 11.18 -19.30
N GLN A 58 -7.49 10.53 -18.64
CA GLN A 58 -8.89 10.97 -18.68
C GLN A 58 -9.10 12.33 -18.02
N GLY A 59 -8.31 12.66 -17.00
CA GLY A 59 -8.32 13.96 -16.35
C GLY A 59 -7.82 15.08 -17.27
N LYS A 60 -6.80 14.82 -18.10
CA LYS A 60 -6.35 15.74 -19.15
C LYS A 60 -7.45 15.98 -20.19
N LEU A 61 -8.13 14.92 -20.63
CA LEU A 61 -9.27 15.04 -21.56
C LEU A 61 -10.43 15.83 -20.96
N LEU A 62 -10.75 15.62 -19.68
CA LEU A 62 -11.76 16.39 -18.97
C LEU A 62 -11.39 17.88 -18.91
N ALA A 63 -10.14 18.21 -18.60
CA ALA A 63 -9.67 19.59 -18.58
C ALA A 63 -9.72 20.25 -19.98
N GLU A 64 -9.42 19.49 -21.03
CA GLU A 64 -9.43 19.94 -22.42
C GLU A 64 -10.85 20.24 -22.90
N PHE A 65 -11.74 19.24 -22.83
CA PHE A 65 -13.06 19.28 -23.44
C PHE A 65 -14.16 19.81 -22.53
N ARG A 66 -14.04 19.62 -21.21
CA ARG A 66 -14.98 20.12 -20.19
C ARG A 66 -16.43 19.70 -20.44
N THR A 67 -16.63 18.48 -20.93
CA THR A 67 -17.98 17.95 -21.20
C THR A 67 -18.44 17.01 -20.09
N ILE A 68 -19.76 16.86 -19.96
CA ILE A 68 -20.39 15.89 -19.06
C ILE A 68 -19.96 14.46 -19.39
N GLU A 69 -19.68 14.17 -20.66
CA GLU A 69 -19.21 12.85 -21.09
C GLU A 69 -17.83 12.53 -20.51
N GLU A 70 -16.86 13.44 -20.65
CA GLU A 70 -15.52 13.26 -20.10
C GLU A 70 -15.56 13.21 -18.56
N LEU A 71 -16.44 14.00 -17.93
CA LEU A 71 -16.65 13.96 -16.48
C LEU A 71 -17.17 12.60 -16.03
N ARG A 72 -18.13 12.01 -16.75
CA ARG A 72 -18.65 10.68 -16.45
C ARG A 72 -17.58 9.60 -16.58
N LYS A 73 -16.76 9.65 -17.63
CA LYS A 73 -15.63 8.73 -17.83
C LYS A 73 -14.62 8.85 -16.67
N TYR A 74 -14.25 10.07 -16.30
CA TYR A 74 -13.34 10.34 -15.20
C TYR A 74 -13.88 9.79 -13.87
N LYS A 75 -15.12 10.13 -13.50
CA LYS A 75 -15.76 9.65 -12.25
C LYS A 75 -15.83 8.13 -12.19
N LYS A 76 -16.09 7.46 -13.33
CA LYS A 76 -16.11 6.01 -13.40
C LYS A 76 -14.73 5.40 -13.08
N LEU A 77 -13.67 5.92 -13.69
CA LEU A 77 -12.31 5.43 -13.44
C LEU A 77 -11.88 5.62 -11.98
N VAL A 78 -12.21 6.79 -11.39
CA VAL A 78 -11.93 7.06 -9.98
C VAL A 78 -12.69 6.08 -9.08
N LYS A 79 -13.96 5.83 -9.36
CA LYS A 79 -14.78 4.85 -8.63
C LYS A 79 -14.17 3.44 -8.71
N ASP A 80 -13.86 2.97 -9.92
CA ASP A 80 -13.28 1.65 -10.14
C ASP A 80 -11.95 1.50 -9.37
N PHE A 81 -11.13 2.55 -9.33
CA PHE A 81 -9.87 2.58 -8.58
C PHE A 81 -10.08 2.49 -7.06
N VAL A 82 -11.01 3.27 -6.52
CA VAL A 82 -11.34 3.23 -5.10
C VAL A 82 -11.85 1.84 -4.72
N GLU A 83 -12.72 1.24 -5.54
CA GLU A 83 -13.23 -0.11 -5.31
C GLU A 83 -12.12 -1.17 -5.30
N GLU A 84 -11.21 -1.17 -6.28
CA GLU A 84 -10.06 -2.11 -6.31
C GLU A 84 -9.18 -1.93 -5.06
N THR A 85 -8.87 -0.69 -4.69
CA THR A 85 -7.98 -0.39 -3.57
C THR A 85 -8.61 -0.76 -2.22
N VAL A 86 -9.89 -0.45 -2.04
CA VAL A 86 -10.62 -0.72 -0.81
C VAL A 86 -10.90 -2.22 -0.66
N GLN A 87 -11.38 -2.90 -1.71
CA GLN A 87 -11.64 -4.34 -1.67
C GLN A 87 -10.38 -5.13 -1.29
N LYS A 88 -9.23 -4.82 -1.88
CA LYS A 88 -7.96 -5.52 -1.58
C LYS A 88 -7.30 -5.04 -0.30
N GLY A 89 -7.46 -3.76 0.08
CA GLY A 89 -6.97 -3.20 1.34
C GLY A 89 -7.53 -3.93 2.57
N PHE A 90 -8.81 -4.34 2.51
CA PHE A 90 -9.43 -5.15 3.56
C PHE A 90 -8.83 -6.56 3.70
N TYR A 91 -8.35 -7.16 2.61
CA TYR A 91 -7.75 -8.50 2.66
C TYR A 91 -6.36 -8.53 3.27
N VAL A 92 -5.62 -7.42 3.26
CA VAL A 92 -4.18 -7.41 3.62
C VAL A 92 -3.95 -7.03 5.09
N LYS A 93 -4.84 -6.29 5.76
CA LYS A 93 -4.65 -5.90 7.17
C LYS A 93 -5.96 -5.79 7.95
N ASP A 94 -6.19 -6.78 8.79
CA ASP A 94 -7.16 -6.78 9.90
C ASP A 94 -6.71 -5.83 11.05
N ARG A 95 -6.33 -4.60 10.70
CA ARG A 95 -5.85 -3.56 11.61
C ARG A 95 -6.91 -2.46 11.62
N TYR A 96 -7.78 -2.48 12.63
CA TYR A 96 -8.89 -1.53 12.88
C TYR A 96 -8.60 -0.04 12.57
N GLY A 97 -7.34 0.43 12.63
CA GLY A 97 -6.97 1.81 12.31
C GLY A 97 -6.76 2.15 10.82
N MET A 98 -6.39 1.18 9.98
CA MET A 98 -6.13 1.43 8.54
C MET A 98 -7.44 1.72 7.80
N ASN A 99 -8.49 0.98 8.14
CA ASN A 99 -9.82 1.12 7.54
C ASN A 99 -10.38 2.54 7.75
N ARG A 100 -10.26 3.11 8.95
CA ARG A 100 -10.77 4.46 9.25
C ARG A 100 -10.09 5.57 8.44
N ARG A 101 -8.80 5.44 8.15
CA ARG A 101 -8.07 6.41 7.31
C ARG A 101 -8.49 6.30 5.85
N ALA A 102 -8.58 5.07 5.33
CA ALA A 102 -9.04 4.83 3.97
C ALA A 102 -10.45 5.40 3.74
N TYR A 103 -11.40 5.15 4.66
CA TYR A 103 -12.74 5.73 4.56
C TYR A 103 -12.73 7.26 4.54
N LYS A 104 -11.89 7.91 5.35
CA LYS A 104 -11.76 9.37 5.35
C LYS A 104 -11.26 9.90 4.01
N VAL A 105 -10.25 9.25 3.42
CA VAL A 105 -9.74 9.64 2.10
C VAL A 105 -10.80 9.42 1.02
N VAL A 106 -11.56 8.33 1.09
CA VAL A 106 -12.67 8.07 0.14
C VAL A 106 -13.75 9.15 0.23
N ASP A 107 -14.11 9.59 1.44
CA ASP A 107 -15.07 10.67 1.69
C ASP A 107 -14.56 12.02 1.15
N GLU A 108 -13.27 12.31 1.34
CA GLU A 108 -12.62 13.51 0.78
C GLU A 108 -12.59 13.47 -0.76
N VAL A 109 -12.32 12.31 -1.36
CA VAL A 109 -12.38 12.11 -2.81
C VAL A 109 -13.79 12.33 -3.34
N ASP A 110 -14.82 11.78 -2.69
CA ASP A 110 -16.21 11.95 -3.12
C ASP A 110 -16.63 13.43 -3.08
N THR A 111 -16.30 14.12 -1.99
CA THR A 111 -16.52 15.57 -1.84
C THR A 111 -15.88 16.37 -2.98
N LYS A 112 -14.66 16.00 -3.39
CA LYS A 112 -13.94 16.66 -4.49
C LYS A 112 -14.54 16.34 -5.85
N LEU A 113 -15.04 15.13 -6.06
CA LEU A 113 -15.78 14.77 -7.27
C LEU A 113 -17.12 15.51 -7.39
N ILE A 114 -17.80 15.76 -6.27
CA ILE A 114 -19.02 16.59 -6.24
C ILE A 114 -18.66 18.01 -6.65
N LYS A 115 -17.64 18.61 -6.04
CA LYS A 115 -17.18 19.96 -6.42
C LYS A 115 -16.82 20.06 -7.90
N LEU A 116 -16.00 19.14 -8.40
CA LEU A 116 -15.64 19.08 -9.83
C LEU A 116 -16.89 18.93 -10.72
N THR A 117 -17.90 18.18 -10.27
CA THR A 117 -19.16 18.03 -11.01
C THR A 117 -19.91 19.36 -11.12
N THR A 118 -20.04 20.07 -10.01
CA THR A 118 -20.67 21.40 -9.96
C THR A 118 -19.94 22.37 -10.88
N ASP A 119 -18.62 22.48 -10.71
CA ASP A 119 -17.75 23.40 -11.43
C ASP A 119 -17.78 23.20 -12.97
N VAL A 120 -17.88 21.94 -13.42
CA VAL A 120 -18.00 21.60 -14.86
C VAL A 120 -19.40 21.89 -15.39
N ILE A 121 -20.46 21.65 -14.60
CA ILE A 121 -21.85 21.88 -15.03
C ILE A 121 -22.17 23.38 -15.09
N GLU A 122 -21.67 24.15 -14.13
CA GLU A 122 -21.92 25.59 -14.04
C GLU A 122 -21.09 26.38 -15.07
N ASN A 123 -20.15 25.71 -15.78
CA ASN A 123 -19.22 26.32 -16.74
C ASN A 123 -18.36 27.44 -16.12
N GLU A 124 -18.17 27.42 -14.80
CA GLU A 124 -17.40 28.44 -14.06
C GLU A 124 -15.89 28.14 -14.07
N THR A 125 -15.49 26.96 -14.55
CA THR A 125 -14.09 26.52 -14.50
C THR A 125 -13.35 26.58 -15.83
N ASN A 126 -12.11 27.06 -15.75
CA ASN A 126 -11.17 27.02 -16.86
C ASN A 126 -10.30 25.74 -16.83
N HIS A 127 -9.55 25.52 -17.92
CA HIS A 127 -8.67 24.36 -18.08
C HIS A 127 -7.73 24.12 -16.89
N LEU A 128 -7.10 25.18 -16.39
CA LEU A 128 -6.11 25.07 -15.31
C LEU A 128 -6.75 24.65 -13.98
N GLN A 129 -7.93 25.18 -13.67
CA GLN A 129 -8.67 24.82 -12.45
C GLN A 129 -9.08 23.36 -12.45
N ILE A 130 -9.53 22.82 -13.58
CA ILE A 130 -9.87 21.39 -13.68
C ILE A 130 -8.62 20.52 -13.51
N LEU A 131 -7.47 20.91 -14.10
CA LEU A 131 -6.22 20.19 -13.88
C LEU A 131 -5.78 20.19 -12.41
N GLU A 132 -5.96 21.32 -11.70
CA GLU A 132 -5.69 21.41 -10.27
C GLU A 132 -6.57 20.43 -9.48
N GLN A 133 -7.89 20.44 -9.72
CA GLN A 133 -8.82 19.54 -9.05
C GLN A 133 -8.54 18.06 -9.34
N VAL A 134 -8.28 17.72 -10.61
CA VAL A 134 -7.89 16.37 -11.02
C VAL A 134 -6.58 15.96 -10.35
N GLY A 135 -5.61 16.88 -10.23
CA GLY A 135 -4.32 16.66 -9.58
C GLY A 135 -4.47 16.41 -8.08
N GLU A 136 -5.33 17.17 -7.39
CA GLU A 136 -5.68 16.94 -5.99
C GLU A 136 -6.29 15.55 -5.79
N ILE A 137 -7.28 15.18 -6.61
CA ILE A 137 -7.93 13.87 -6.57
C ILE A 137 -6.90 12.76 -6.77
N ARG A 138 -6.01 12.88 -7.76
CA ARG A 138 -4.91 11.93 -7.99
C ARG A 138 -4.02 11.78 -6.75
N GLY A 139 -3.66 12.89 -6.11
CA GLY A 139 -2.88 12.89 -4.87
C GLY A 139 -3.59 12.16 -3.72
N MET A 140 -4.90 12.35 -3.58
CA MET A 140 -5.70 11.60 -2.60
C MET A 140 -5.74 10.10 -2.91
N LEU A 141 -5.89 9.71 -4.18
CA LEU A 141 -5.90 8.30 -4.58
C LEU A 141 -4.55 7.60 -4.33
N MET A 142 -3.43 8.29 -4.50
CA MET A 142 -2.10 7.77 -4.12
C MET A 142 -2.04 7.38 -2.65
N ASN A 143 -2.65 8.16 -1.77
CA ASN A 143 -2.65 7.90 -0.33
C ASN A 143 -3.46 6.65 0.07
N LEU A 144 -4.21 6.03 -0.85
CA LEU A 144 -5.01 4.84 -0.55
C LEU A 144 -4.23 3.53 -0.60
N TYR A 145 -3.13 3.46 -1.36
CA TYR A 145 -2.38 2.21 -1.58
C TYR A 145 -0.88 2.29 -1.26
N ILE A 146 -0.38 3.46 -0.85
CA ILE A 146 0.93 3.67 -0.23
C ILE A 146 0.86 3.29 1.25
#